data_AF-A0A414ZQX7-F1
#
_entry.id   AF-A0A414ZQX7-F1
#
_cell.length_a   1.000
_cell.length_b   1.000
_cell.length_c   1.000
_cell.angle_alpha   90.00
_cell.angle_beta   90.00
_cell.angle_gamma   90.00
#
_symmetry.space_group_name_H-M   'P 1'
#
loop_
_entity.id
_entity.type
_entity.pdbx_description
1 polymer ?
#
loop_
_entity_poly.entity_id
_entity_poly.type
_entity_poly.pdbx_seq_one_letter_code
_entity_poly.pdbx_strand_id
1 'polypeptide(L)'
;MGCGSWTRDSYVSYSTTKGMSVSTDGMIRGSYSNQDMFKARNIDSALDPKNVIRECCDTEEHPNTIPVILALDVTGSMGQAAVEVAKKLNVIMTKLYEKVTDVEFLIMGIGDLACDSCPIQASQFESDIRIAEQLDKIYFEFGGGGNSYESYTAAWYFGSRHTKLDCLNRGRKGIIITMGDEQLNPYLPLRGRRSGLIEATGDSLQSDVETKDLYKEASQKFNIYHLDVNHYYRWDEDEIEKSYKKYLDDTHFRRVNMDSITNEIVDIIVNEAENNVADTVTTPSNSEGITW
;
A
#
# COMPACT_ATOMS: atom_id res chain seq x y z
N MET A 1 -8.28 -7.78 -12.57
CA MET A 1 -6.81 -7.86 -12.51
C MET A 1 -6.26 -7.79 -13.91
N GLY A 2 -5.08 -7.21 -14.04
CA GLY A 2 -4.33 -7.15 -15.27
C GLY A 2 -3.35 -8.28 -15.50
N CYS A 3 -3.10 -8.54 -16.78
CA CYS A 3 -1.90 -9.21 -17.29
C CYS A 3 -0.89 -8.16 -17.77
N GLY A 4 0.39 -8.51 -17.90
CA GLY A 4 1.46 -7.62 -18.36
C GLY A 4 2.55 -7.41 -17.31
N SER A 5 3.66 -6.80 -17.73
CA SER A 5 4.78 -6.48 -16.84
C SER A 5 5.18 -5.02 -16.96
N TRP A 6 5.60 -4.43 -15.84
CA TRP A 6 6.13 -3.07 -15.83
C TRP A 6 7.37 -2.95 -16.70
N THR A 7 7.37 -1.99 -17.62
CA THR A 7 8.57 -1.63 -18.38
C THR A 7 8.85 -0.15 -18.26
N ARG A 8 10.14 0.21 -18.19
CA ARG A 8 10.58 1.60 -18.21
C ARG A 8 10.00 2.38 -19.41
N ASP A 9 9.95 1.76 -20.58
CA ASP A 9 9.45 2.38 -21.80
C ASP A 9 7.95 2.66 -21.74
N SER A 10 7.16 1.77 -21.13
CA SER A 10 5.73 2.02 -20.89
C SER A 10 5.51 3.24 -19.98
N TYR A 11 6.31 3.39 -18.93
CA TYR A 11 6.23 4.54 -18.03
C TYR A 11 6.68 5.85 -18.66
N VAL A 12 7.78 5.82 -19.42
CA VAL A 12 8.26 7.00 -20.15
C VAL A 12 7.20 7.44 -21.17
N SER A 13 6.61 6.48 -21.89
CA SER A 13 5.52 6.74 -22.85
C SER A 13 4.32 7.36 -22.15
N TYR A 14 3.83 6.75 -21.06
CA TYR A 14 2.73 7.26 -20.25
C TYR A 14 3.00 8.69 -19.76
N SER A 15 4.14 8.92 -19.12
CA SER A 15 4.54 10.24 -18.61
C SER A 15 4.61 11.30 -19.72
N THR A 16 5.12 10.92 -20.89
CA THR A 16 5.21 11.81 -22.06
C THR A 16 3.82 12.20 -22.58
N THR A 17 2.87 11.25 -22.64
CA THR A 17 1.48 11.57 -23.05
C THR A 17 0.79 12.56 -22.09
N LYS A 18 1.23 12.60 -20.83
CA LYS A 18 0.75 13.53 -19.80
C LYS A 18 1.49 14.88 -19.82
N GLY A 19 2.45 15.07 -20.74
CA GLY A 19 3.25 16.29 -20.85
C GLY A 19 4.36 16.40 -19.80
N MET A 20 4.72 15.29 -19.14
CA MET A 20 5.77 15.25 -18.13
C MET A 20 7.11 14.82 -18.76
N SER A 21 8.20 15.41 -18.29
CA SER A 21 9.56 15.01 -18.69
C SER A 21 10.12 13.98 -17.73
N VAL A 22 10.71 12.91 -18.25
CA VAL A 22 11.34 11.86 -17.43
C VAL A 22 12.87 11.98 -17.50
N SER A 23 13.55 11.76 -16.38
CA SER A 23 15.00 11.79 -16.27
C SER A 23 15.65 10.52 -16.80
N THR A 24 16.98 10.56 -16.95
CA THR A 24 17.77 9.41 -17.40
C THR A 24 17.72 8.25 -16.41
N ASP A 25 17.49 8.51 -15.12
CA ASP A 25 17.27 7.49 -14.08
C ASP A 25 15.80 7.03 -14.01
N GLY A 26 14.86 7.73 -14.68
CA GLY A 26 13.46 7.29 -14.80
C GLY A 26 12.49 8.03 -13.89
N MET A 27 12.94 9.08 -13.20
CA MET A 27 12.13 9.93 -12.32
C MET A 27 11.45 11.05 -13.12
N ILE A 28 10.25 11.46 -12.72
CA ILE A 28 9.61 12.66 -13.30
C ILE A 28 10.42 13.91 -12.91
N ARG A 29 10.84 14.69 -13.90
CA ARG A 29 11.60 15.95 -13.76
C ARG A 29 10.68 17.14 -13.61
N GLY A 30 11.01 18.03 -12.68
CA GLY A 30 10.33 19.29 -12.47
C GLY A 30 9.82 19.44 -11.04
N SER A 31 9.43 20.67 -10.70
CA SER A 31 8.73 20.98 -9.46
C SER A 31 7.23 20.92 -9.74
N TYR A 32 6.56 19.93 -9.15
CA TYR A 32 5.12 19.75 -9.24
C TYR A 32 4.52 19.94 -7.86
N SER A 33 3.47 20.76 -7.75
CA SER A 33 2.62 20.76 -6.57
C SER A 33 1.74 19.51 -6.55
N ASN A 34 1.11 19.24 -5.41
CA ASN A 34 0.18 18.13 -5.28
C ASN A 34 -1.00 18.27 -6.25
N GLN A 35 -1.48 19.49 -6.48
CA GLN A 35 -2.55 19.76 -7.44
C GLN A 35 -2.10 19.64 -8.90
N ASP A 36 -0.80 19.80 -9.18
CA ASP A 36 -0.26 19.58 -10.53
C ASP A 36 -0.18 18.08 -10.85
N MET A 37 0.18 17.26 -9.85
CA MET A 37 0.32 15.81 -9.97
C MET A 37 -1.04 15.10 -9.89
N PHE A 38 -1.85 15.44 -8.89
CA PHE A 38 -3.13 14.80 -8.61
C PHE A 38 -4.28 15.75 -8.92
N LYS A 39 -4.87 15.56 -10.11
CA LYS A 39 -5.89 16.46 -10.66
C LYS A 39 -7.33 16.03 -10.35
N ALA A 40 -7.51 14.86 -9.78
CA ALA A 40 -8.83 14.34 -9.42
C ALA A 40 -9.53 15.30 -8.44
N ARG A 41 -10.84 15.47 -8.62
CA ARG A 41 -11.70 16.32 -7.77
C ARG A 41 -12.77 15.55 -7.00
N ASN A 42 -12.91 14.27 -7.31
CA ASN A 42 -13.78 13.31 -6.68
C ASN A 42 -13.09 11.94 -6.80
N ILE A 43 -13.52 10.98 -5.98
CA ILE A 43 -13.08 9.59 -6.12
C ILE A 43 -13.39 9.05 -7.53
N ASP A 44 -12.41 8.39 -8.15
CA ASP A 44 -12.61 7.67 -9.41
C ASP A 44 -13.33 6.34 -9.10
N SER A 45 -14.31 5.96 -9.93
CA SER A 45 -15.05 4.70 -9.79
C SER A 45 -14.14 3.45 -9.75
N ALA A 46 -12.98 3.50 -10.40
CA ALA A 46 -12.00 2.41 -10.37
C ALA A 46 -11.33 2.26 -9.00
N LEU A 47 -11.34 3.32 -8.18
CA LEU A 47 -10.73 3.37 -6.85
C LEU A 47 -11.77 3.29 -5.71
N ASP A 48 -13.07 3.34 -6.02
CA ASP A 48 -14.14 3.25 -5.03
C ASP A 48 -14.10 1.87 -4.33
N PRO A 49 -13.85 1.80 -2.99
CA PRO A 49 -13.76 0.55 -2.27
C PRO A 49 -15.13 -0.04 -1.92
N LYS A 50 -16.23 0.63 -2.28
CA LYS A 50 -17.58 0.24 -1.87
C LYS A 50 -18.07 -1.03 -2.57
N ASN A 51 -18.37 -2.06 -1.78
CA ASN A 51 -18.92 -3.34 -2.24
C ASN A 51 -18.04 -4.06 -3.29
N VAL A 52 -16.73 -3.82 -3.29
CA VAL A 52 -15.79 -4.46 -4.22
C VAL A 52 -14.85 -5.41 -3.49
N ILE A 53 -14.44 -6.45 -4.22
CA ILE A 53 -13.31 -7.31 -3.86
C ILE A 53 -12.19 -7.04 -4.88
N ARG A 54 -10.98 -6.84 -4.40
CA ARG A 54 -9.77 -6.69 -5.23
C ARG A 54 -8.99 -7.98 -5.24
N GLU A 55 -8.79 -8.52 -6.43
CA GLU A 55 -8.23 -9.86 -6.61
C GLU A 55 -6.74 -9.79 -6.99
N CYS A 56 -5.91 -10.61 -6.36
CA CYS A 56 -4.54 -10.94 -6.75
C CYS A 56 -4.45 -12.46 -6.79
N CYS A 57 -4.57 -13.03 -7.99
CA CYS A 57 -4.75 -14.46 -8.25
C CYS A 57 -3.66 -14.92 -9.21
N ASP A 58 -3.19 -16.14 -9.05
CA ASP A 58 -2.12 -16.67 -9.89
C ASP A 58 -2.62 -16.85 -11.33
N THR A 59 -1.80 -16.47 -12.31
CA THR A 59 -2.09 -16.58 -13.76
C THR A 59 -0.96 -17.31 -14.49
N GLU A 60 -1.13 -17.61 -15.79
CA GLU A 60 -0.04 -18.19 -16.59
C GLU A 60 1.18 -17.25 -16.69
N GLU A 61 0.94 -15.93 -16.71
CA GLU A 61 2.00 -14.91 -16.76
C GLU A 61 2.61 -14.65 -15.38
N HIS A 62 1.78 -14.67 -14.33
CA HIS A 62 2.19 -14.48 -12.93
C HIS A 62 1.78 -15.69 -12.07
N PRO A 63 2.51 -16.81 -12.13
CA PRO A 63 2.13 -18.04 -11.44
C PRO A 63 2.37 -18.00 -9.93
N ASN A 64 3.17 -17.04 -9.44
CA ASN A 64 3.53 -16.93 -8.03
C ASN A 64 3.30 -15.53 -7.47
N THR A 65 2.10 -14.97 -7.68
CA THR A 65 1.77 -13.59 -7.28
C THR A 65 2.21 -13.21 -5.86
N ILE A 66 2.75 -12.00 -5.73
CA ILE A 66 3.15 -11.36 -4.48
C ILE A 66 2.32 -10.08 -4.35
N PRO A 67 1.17 -10.14 -3.64
CA PRO A 67 0.31 -8.96 -3.48
C PRO A 67 0.96 -7.94 -2.54
N VAL A 68 1.06 -6.70 -3.00
CA VAL A 68 1.55 -5.55 -2.23
C VAL A 68 0.48 -4.47 -2.21
N ILE A 69 -0.02 -4.13 -1.04
CA ILE A 69 -0.83 -2.93 -0.83
C ILE A 69 0.12 -1.80 -0.43
N LEU A 70 0.30 -0.83 -1.33
CA LEU A 70 1.01 0.41 -1.02
C LEU A 70 -0.01 1.50 -0.69
N ALA A 71 -0.17 1.77 0.59
CA ALA A 71 -1.14 2.71 1.12
C ALA A 71 -0.49 4.04 1.49
N LEU A 72 -0.89 5.08 0.77
CA LEU A 72 -0.37 6.43 0.90
C LEU A 72 -1.32 7.27 1.73
N ASP A 73 -0.79 7.98 2.71
CA ASP A 73 -1.48 9.08 3.36
C ASP A 73 -1.74 10.21 2.35
N VAL A 74 -3.02 10.54 2.14
CA VAL A 74 -3.48 11.57 1.20
C VAL A 74 -3.99 12.84 1.90
N THR A 75 -3.64 13.02 3.17
CA THR A 75 -3.98 14.19 3.97
C THR A 75 -3.16 15.42 3.57
N GLY A 76 -3.51 16.57 4.14
CA GLY A 76 -2.86 17.84 3.86
C GLY A 76 -1.35 17.85 4.18
N SER A 77 -0.91 17.21 5.27
CA SER A 77 0.50 17.15 5.68
C SER A 77 1.34 16.33 4.70
N MET A 78 0.79 15.26 4.17
CA MET A 78 1.53 14.25 3.40
C MET A 78 1.57 14.46 1.89
N GLY A 79 0.93 15.52 1.38
CA GLY A 79 0.82 15.66 -0.07
C GLY A 79 2.17 15.78 -0.80
N GLN A 80 3.21 16.42 -0.22
CA GLN A 80 4.55 16.43 -0.84
C GLN A 80 5.21 15.05 -0.86
N ALA A 81 5.04 14.27 0.21
CA ALA A 81 5.52 12.90 0.29
C ALA A 81 4.88 12.03 -0.80
N ALA A 82 3.56 12.16 -0.98
CA ALA A 82 2.83 11.43 -2.01
C ALA A 82 3.26 11.81 -3.43
N VAL A 83 3.51 13.10 -3.71
CA VAL A 83 4.06 13.56 -4.99
C VAL A 83 5.43 12.92 -5.26
N GLU A 84 6.29 12.82 -4.25
CA GLU A 84 7.62 12.25 -4.44
C GLU A 84 7.56 10.74 -4.69
N VAL A 85 6.69 10.00 -4.01
CA VAL A 85 6.42 8.60 -4.32
C VAL A 85 5.94 8.45 -5.76
N ALA A 86 5.00 9.28 -6.21
CA ALA A 86 4.53 9.27 -7.60
C ALA A 86 5.66 9.54 -8.60
N LYS A 87 6.50 10.55 -8.34
CA LYS A 87 7.64 10.88 -9.21
C LYS A 87 8.69 9.76 -9.26
N LYS A 88 8.88 9.04 -8.16
CA LYS A 88 9.85 7.93 -8.02
C LYS A 88 9.24 6.56 -8.26
N LEU A 89 7.94 6.45 -8.59
CA LEU A 89 7.25 5.16 -8.77
C LEU A 89 7.97 4.29 -9.81
N ASN A 90 8.36 4.87 -10.94
CA ASN A 90 9.10 4.12 -11.96
C ASN A 90 10.47 3.62 -11.49
N VAL A 91 11.14 4.36 -10.60
CA VAL A 91 12.40 3.91 -10.00
C VAL A 91 12.15 2.75 -9.04
N ILE A 92 11.09 2.83 -8.21
CA ILE A 92 10.66 1.74 -7.33
C ILE A 92 10.38 0.49 -8.17
N MET A 93 9.50 0.60 -9.17
CA MET A 93 9.09 -0.52 -10.00
C MET A 93 10.26 -1.10 -10.79
N THR A 94 11.05 -0.27 -11.48
CA THR A 94 12.19 -0.76 -12.27
C THR A 94 13.18 -1.54 -11.38
N LYS A 95 13.55 -1.00 -10.22
CA LYS A 95 14.45 -1.70 -9.28
C LYS A 95 13.85 -2.99 -8.72
N LEU A 96 12.53 -3.03 -8.54
CA LEU A 96 11.85 -4.16 -7.96
C LEU A 96 11.70 -5.31 -8.96
N TYR A 97 11.21 -5.03 -10.17
CA TYR A 97 11.04 -6.05 -11.22
C TYR A 97 12.37 -6.59 -11.75
N GLU A 98 13.49 -5.90 -11.53
CA GLU A 98 14.85 -6.43 -11.75
C GLU A 98 15.23 -7.52 -10.74
N LYS A 99 14.60 -7.56 -9.56
CA LYS A 99 14.97 -8.43 -8.43
C LYS A 99 13.91 -9.48 -8.09
N VAL A 100 12.64 -9.14 -8.29
CA VAL A 100 11.49 -9.93 -7.86
C VAL A 100 10.51 -10.06 -9.02
N THR A 101 10.03 -11.27 -9.25
CA THR A 101 8.98 -11.55 -10.25
C THR A 101 7.61 -11.65 -9.58
N ASP A 102 6.55 -11.52 -10.38
CA ASP A 102 5.15 -11.72 -9.98
C ASP A 102 4.66 -10.79 -8.86
N VAL A 103 5.30 -9.63 -8.66
CA VAL A 103 4.76 -8.63 -7.74
C VAL A 103 3.56 -7.95 -8.38
N GLU A 104 2.47 -7.81 -7.63
CA GLU A 104 1.31 -7.02 -8.04
C GLU A 104 1.00 -5.97 -6.98
N PHE A 105 0.79 -4.73 -7.42
CA PHE A 105 0.51 -3.60 -6.54
C PHE A 105 -0.96 -3.20 -6.58
N LEU A 106 -1.51 -3.00 -5.38
CA LEU A 106 -2.70 -2.21 -5.16
C LEU A 106 -2.26 -0.88 -4.53
N ILE A 107 -2.60 0.23 -5.19
CA ILE A 107 -2.40 1.57 -4.65
C ILE A 107 -3.63 1.96 -3.85
N MET A 108 -3.39 2.40 -2.61
CA MET A 108 -4.44 2.82 -1.71
C MET A 108 -4.20 4.25 -1.24
N GLY A 109 -5.24 5.08 -1.24
CA GLY A 109 -5.24 6.39 -0.60
C GLY A 109 -5.95 6.32 0.73
N ILE A 110 -5.30 6.77 1.80
CA ILE A 110 -5.84 6.81 3.16
C ILE A 110 -5.92 8.26 3.62
N GLY A 111 -7.12 8.69 4.00
CA GLY A 111 -7.35 9.93 4.75
C GLY A 111 -7.96 9.63 6.12
N ASP A 112 -8.70 10.61 6.66
CA ASP A 112 -9.30 10.48 7.99
C ASP A 112 -10.74 9.98 7.91
N LEU A 113 -11.02 8.72 8.28
CA LEU A 113 -12.40 8.23 8.39
C LEU A 113 -13.26 9.00 9.40
N ALA A 114 -12.69 9.78 10.33
CA ALA A 114 -13.49 10.58 11.23
C ALA A 114 -14.03 11.87 10.56
N CYS A 115 -13.33 12.39 9.55
CA CYS A 115 -13.53 13.75 9.06
C CYS A 115 -13.78 13.86 7.55
N ASP A 116 -13.21 12.96 6.75
CA ASP A 116 -13.12 13.06 5.29
C ASP A 116 -14.34 12.45 4.58
N SER A 117 -14.51 12.82 3.30
CA SER A 117 -15.67 12.37 2.50
C SER A 117 -15.33 11.12 1.70
N CYS A 118 -14.07 11.00 1.25
CA CYS A 118 -13.51 9.84 0.55
C CYS A 118 -12.28 9.29 1.32
N PRO A 119 -12.45 8.83 2.57
CA PRO A 119 -11.34 8.51 3.47
C PRO A 119 -10.55 7.26 3.04
N ILE A 120 -11.11 6.44 2.14
CA ILE A 120 -10.48 5.24 1.61
C ILE A 120 -10.65 5.22 0.09
N GLN A 121 -9.56 5.00 -0.62
CA GLN A 121 -9.52 4.72 -2.06
C GLN A 121 -8.65 3.49 -2.26
N ALA A 122 -9.14 2.48 -2.98
CA ALA A 122 -8.40 1.24 -3.19
C ALA A 122 -8.50 0.81 -4.65
N SER A 123 -7.34 0.80 -5.33
CA SER A 123 -7.25 0.35 -6.71
C SER A 123 -7.38 -1.18 -6.83
N GLN A 124 -7.20 -1.69 -8.04
CA GLN A 124 -7.05 -3.13 -8.28
C GLN A 124 -5.57 -3.51 -8.23
N PHE A 125 -5.24 -4.75 -7.84
CA PHE A 125 -3.89 -5.30 -8.00
C PHE A 125 -3.51 -5.37 -9.50
N GLU A 126 -2.37 -4.76 -9.84
CA GLU A 126 -1.81 -4.71 -11.19
C GLU A 126 -0.29 -4.92 -11.16
N SER A 127 0.27 -5.46 -12.24
CA SER A 127 1.71 -5.74 -12.42
C SER A 127 2.39 -4.84 -13.48
N ASP A 128 1.64 -3.94 -14.11
CA ASP A 128 2.09 -3.15 -15.25
C ASP A 128 1.89 -1.63 -15.08
N ILE A 129 1.96 -0.89 -16.18
CA ILE A 129 1.82 0.57 -16.19
C ILE A 129 0.54 1.09 -15.53
N ARG A 130 -0.51 0.26 -15.41
CA ARG A 130 -1.74 0.63 -14.71
C ARG A 130 -1.53 0.99 -13.26
N ILE A 131 -0.44 0.54 -12.62
CA ILE A 131 -0.09 0.99 -11.27
C ILE A 131 0.10 2.51 -11.25
N ALA A 132 0.78 3.08 -12.27
CA ALA A 132 0.93 4.53 -12.42
C ALA A 132 -0.40 5.21 -12.78
N GLU A 133 -1.19 4.60 -13.68
CA GLU A 133 -2.50 5.14 -14.05
C GLU A 133 -3.47 5.20 -12.86
N GLN A 134 -3.39 4.23 -11.95
CA GLN A 134 -4.18 4.18 -10.73
C GLN A 134 -3.70 5.20 -9.70
N LEU A 135 -2.38 5.35 -9.53
CA LEU A 135 -1.83 6.39 -8.65
C LEU A 135 -2.26 7.80 -9.10
N ASP A 136 -2.26 8.06 -10.40
CA ASP A 136 -2.72 9.34 -10.98
C ASP A 136 -4.21 9.63 -10.75
N LYS A 137 -5.02 8.60 -10.48
CA LYS A 137 -6.46 8.72 -10.20
C LYS A 137 -6.75 9.01 -8.73
N ILE A 138 -5.76 8.88 -7.84
CA ILE A 138 -5.95 9.14 -6.41
C ILE A 138 -6.40 10.59 -6.21
N TYR A 139 -7.49 10.72 -5.46
CA TYR A 139 -8.06 12.00 -5.09
C TYR A 139 -7.51 12.46 -3.74
N PHE A 140 -6.83 13.60 -3.74
CA PHE A 140 -6.35 14.24 -2.51
C PHE A 140 -7.41 15.23 -2.03
N GLU A 141 -8.14 14.86 -0.98
CA GLU A 141 -9.11 15.76 -0.33
C GLU A 141 -8.43 16.89 0.45
N PHE A 142 -7.11 16.75 0.72
CA PHE A 142 -6.34 17.63 1.61
C PHE A 142 -7.06 17.83 2.95
N GLY A 143 -7.71 16.76 3.40
CA GLY A 143 -8.37 16.66 4.68
C GLY A 143 -7.39 16.47 5.82
N GLY A 144 -7.91 15.91 6.90
CA GLY A 144 -7.20 15.74 8.15
C GLY A 144 -8.05 16.20 9.33
N GLY A 145 -7.97 15.43 10.41
CA GLY A 145 -8.70 15.68 11.64
C GLY A 145 -7.85 16.30 12.73
N GLY A 146 -8.49 16.78 13.80
CA GLY A 146 -7.80 17.29 15.00
C GLY A 146 -7.41 16.20 16.00
N ASN A 147 -7.43 14.93 15.59
CA ASN A 147 -7.37 13.74 16.44
C ASN A 147 -5.97 13.13 16.62
N SER A 148 -4.91 13.74 16.06
CA SER A 148 -3.51 13.29 16.16
C SER A 148 -3.25 11.87 15.66
N TYR A 149 -4.19 11.32 14.88
CA TYR A 149 -4.04 10.07 14.17
C TYR A 149 -4.80 10.15 12.84
N GLU A 150 -4.31 9.37 11.89
CA GLU A 150 -4.98 9.10 10.61
C GLU A 150 -5.39 7.64 10.53
N SER A 151 -6.30 7.32 9.60
CA SER A 151 -6.93 6.00 9.56
C SER A 151 -6.10 4.92 8.87
N TYR A 152 -4.81 4.81 9.22
CA TYR A 152 -3.85 3.88 8.60
C TYR A 152 -4.29 2.42 8.64
N THR A 153 -5.00 2.00 9.69
CA THR A 153 -5.54 0.64 9.79
C THR A 153 -6.66 0.35 8.80
N ALA A 154 -7.16 1.34 8.05
CA ALA A 154 -8.06 1.11 6.92
C ALA A 154 -7.43 0.18 5.86
N ALA A 155 -6.11 0.26 5.64
CA ALA A 155 -5.41 -0.70 4.78
C ALA A 155 -5.49 -2.12 5.33
N TRP A 156 -5.43 -2.29 6.64
CA TRP A 156 -5.54 -3.61 7.28
C TRP A 156 -6.95 -4.16 7.13
N TYR A 157 -7.96 -3.31 7.29
CA TYR A 157 -9.37 -3.64 7.07
C TYR A 157 -9.63 -4.07 5.64
N PHE A 158 -9.23 -3.22 4.69
CA PHE A 158 -9.44 -3.49 3.27
C PHE A 158 -8.68 -4.74 2.82
N GLY A 159 -7.39 -4.84 3.18
CA GLY A 159 -6.58 -6.01 2.90
C GLY A 159 -7.21 -7.30 3.44
N SER A 160 -7.64 -7.31 4.70
CA SER A 160 -8.18 -8.53 5.32
C SER A 160 -9.55 -8.95 4.79
N ARG A 161 -10.43 -8.01 4.43
CA ARG A 161 -11.85 -8.31 4.13
C ARG A 161 -12.28 -8.08 2.69
N HIS A 162 -11.58 -7.21 1.96
CA HIS A 162 -11.93 -6.81 0.60
C HIS A 162 -10.92 -7.29 -0.44
N THR A 163 -10.09 -8.29 -0.10
CA THR A 163 -9.17 -8.89 -1.06
C THR A 163 -9.35 -10.39 -1.18
N LYS A 164 -9.03 -10.90 -2.37
CA LYS A 164 -8.90 -12.32 -2.66
C LYS A 164 -7.49 -12.57 -3.15
N LEU A 165 -6.75 -13.41 -2.43
CA LEU A 165 -5.31 -13.58 -2.60
C LEU A 165 -4.98 -15.07 -2.76
N ASP A 166 -4.50 -15.49 -3.92
CA ASP A 166 -4.13 -16.89 -4.14
C ASP A 166 -2.81 -17.27 -3.46
N CYS A 167 -1.95 -16.28 -3.17
CA CYS A 167 -0.70 -16.50 -2.43
C CYS A 167 -0.93 -17.20 -1.08
N LEU A 168 -2.10 -16.97 -0.44
CA LEU A 168 -2.47 -17.62 0.82
C LEU A 168 -2.61 -19.14 0.68
N ASN A 169 -3.06 -19.62 -0.48
CA ASN A 169 -3.18 -21.05 -0.78
C ASN A 169 -1.80 -21.72 -0.87
N ARG A 170 -0.76 -20.93 -1.18
CA ARG A 170 0.65 -21.34 -1.17
C ARG A 170 1.32 -21.17 0.21
N GLY A 171 0.54 -20.83 1.24
CA GLY A 171 1.06 -20.55 2.58
C GLY A 171 1.81 -19.22 2.68
N ARG A 172 1.66 -18.32 1.69
CA ARG A 172 2.34 -17.04 1.64
C ARG A 172 1.42 -15.88 1.96
N LYS A 173 1.90 -14.95 2.78
CA LYS A 173 1.20 -13.70 3.08
C LYS A 173 1.49 -12.65 2.01
N GLY A 174 0.54 -11.73 1.82
CA GLY A 174 0.80 -10.49 1.09
C GLY A 174 1.61 -9.50 1.94
N ILE A 175 1.85 -8.32 1.39
CA ILE A 175 2.55 -7.23 2.06
C ILE A 175 1.63 -6.01 2.12
N ILE A 176 1.50 -5.39 3.30
CA ILE A 176 0.90 -4.05 3.44
C ILE A 176 2.01 -3.10 3.83
N ILE A 177 2.18 -2.03 3.05
CA ILE A 177 3.09 -0.92 3.39
C ILE A 177 2.22 0.33 3.50
N THR A 178 2.05 0.82 4.72
CA THR A 178 1.43 2.13 4.97
C THR A 178 2.53 3.19 5.06
N MET A 179 2.26 4.38 4.53
CA MET A 179 3.18 5.52 4.59
C MET A 179 2.45 6.71 5.16
N GLY A 180 2.95 7.25 6.27
CA GLY A 180 2.26 8.27 7.02
C GLY A 180 3.19 9.04 7.94
N ASP A 181 2.59 9.92 8.72
CA ASP A 181 3.28 10.98 9.42
C ASP A 181 2.64 11.30 10.78
N GLU A 182 1.55 10.59 11.12
CA GLU A 182 0.83 10.65 12.38
C GLU A 182 0.80 9.31 13.13
N GLN A 183 0.23 9.31 14.34
CA GLN A 183 0.06 8.13 15.17
C GLN A 183 -0.91 7.12 14.53
N LEU A 184 -0.74 5.85 14.91
CA LEU A 184 -1.67 4.79 14.53
C LEU A 184 -3.02 5.00 15.21
N ASN A 185 -4.11 4.98 14.44
CA ASN A 185 -5.45 5.10 14.98
C ASN A 185 -5.81 3.95 15.95
N PRO A 186 -6.50 4.22 17.07
CA PRO A 186 -6.88 3.19 18.04
C PRO A 186 -8.03 2.29 17.55
N TYR A 187 -8.91 2.81 16.70
CA TYR A 187 -10.03 2.11 16.09
C TYR A 187 -10.41 2.79 14.76
N LEU A 188 -11.15 2.08 13.91
CA LEU A 188 -11.82 2.66 12.74
C LEU A 188 -13.27 2.98 13.10
N PRO A 189 -13.71 4.25 12.96
CA PRO A 189 -15.07 4.63 13.29
C PRO A 189 -16.05 4.01 12.29
N LEU A 190 -17.11 3.40 12.82
CA LEU A 190 -18.24 2.88 12.07
C LEU A 190 -18.86 3.97 11.18
N ARG A 191 -19.01 5.16 11.78
CA ARG A 191 -19.59 6.36 11.20
C ARG A 191 -18.70 7.55 11.56
N GLY A 192 -18.22 8.27 10.55
CA GLY A 192 -17.52 9.53 10.71
C GLY A 192 -18.45 10.74 10.61
N ARG A 193 -17.87 11.94 10.67
CA ARG A 193 -18.60 13.21 10.50
C ARG A 193 -19.13 13.38 9.08
N ARG A 194 -18.39 12.91 8.07
CA ARG A 194 -18.75 13.01 6.65
C ARG A 194 -18.93 11.64 5.99
N SER A 195 -18.01 10.71 6.25
CA SER A 195 -18.07 9.32 5.81
C SER A 195 -17.46 8.45 6.91
N GLY A 196 -17.99 7.25 7.16
CA GLY A 196 -17.38 6.25 8.05
C GLY A 196 -17.09 4.95 7.33
N LEU A 197 -16.70 3.93 8.08
CA LEU A 197 -16.27 2.67 7.50
C LEU A 197 -17.39 1.98 6.70
N ILE A 198 -18.65 2.06 7.16
CA ILE A 198 -19.81 1.53 6.43
C ILE A 198 -20.02 2.26 5.10
N GLU A 199 -19.97 3.59 5.12
CA GLU A 199 -20.25 4.39 3.92
C GLU A 199 -19.17 4.17 2.85
N ALA A 200 -17.91 4.07 3.28
CA ALA A 200 -16.75 3.85 2.44
C ALA A 200 -16.70 2.42 1.86
N THR A 201 -16.88 1.39 2.67
CA THR A 201 -16.70 -0.01 2.24
C THR A 201 -17.99 -0.67 1.76
N GLY A 202 -19.15 -0.17 2.18
CA GLY A 202 -20.45 -0.81 1.95
C GLY A 202 -20.77 -1.94 2.93
N ASP A 203 -19.88 -2.23 3.88
CA ASP A 203 -20.07 -3.33 4.83
C ASP A 203 -21.17 -3.06 5.87
N SER A 204 -21.78 -4.14 6.34
CA SER A 204 -22.75 -4.10 7.44
C SER A 204 -22.05 -4.40 8.77
N LEU A 205 -21.62 -3.34 9.45
CA LEU A 205 -20.93 -3.42 10.73
C LEU A 205 -21.84 -3.01 11.90
N GLN A 206 -21.62 -3.61 13.07
CA GLN A 206 -22.41 -3.37 14.29
C GLN A 206 -21.75 -2.40 15.28
N SER A 207 -20.43 -2.21 15.17
CA SER A 207 -19.63 -1.36 16.04
C SER A 207 -18.38 -0.88 15.32
N ASP A 208 -17.70 0.10 15.91
CA ASP A 208 -16.34 0.47 15.55
C ASP A 208 -15.41 -0.77 15.52
N VAL A 209 -14.36 -0.69 14.71
CA VAL A 209 -13.40 -1.79 14.54
C VAL A 209 -12.12 -1.46 15.28
N GLU A 210 -11.85 -2.17 16.37
CA GLU A 210 -10.67 -1.97 17.19
C GLU A 210 -9.39 -2.39 16.45
N THR A 211 -8.37 -1.53 16.48
CA THR A 211 -7.07 -1.78 15.83
C THR A 211 -6.42 -3.07 16.31
N LYS A 212 -6.59 -3.41 17.59
CA LYS A 212 -6.06 -4.64 18.18
C LYS A 212 -6.60 -5.90 17.52
N ASP A 213 -7.91 -5.94 17.28
CA ASP A 213 -8.55 -7.12 16.70
C ASP A 213 -8.32 -7.16 15.19
N LEU A 214 -8.30 -5.98 14.57
CA LEU A 214 -7.98 -5.86 13.16
C LEU A 214 -6.53 -6.27 12.83
N TYR A 215 -5.56 -5.94 13.69
CA TYR A 215 -4.18 -6.40 13.53
C TYR A 215 -4.09 -7.92 13.58
N LYS A 216 -4.76 -8.58 14.53
CA LYS A 216 -4.77 -10.05 14.61
C LYS A 216 -5.34 -10.68 13.34
N GLU A 217 -6.39 -10.09 12.78
CA GLU A 217 -7.03 -10.55 11.54
C GLU A 217 -6.12 -10.34 10.33
N ALA A 218 -5.66 -9.11 10.11
CA ALA A 218 -4.87 -8.74 8.94
C ALA A 218 -3.50 -9.42 8.92
N SER A 219 -2.85 -9.58 10.09
CA SER A 219 -1.55 -10.25 10.22
C SER A 219 -1.59 -11.74 9.87
N GLN A 220 -2.77 -12.38 9.77
CA GLN A 220 -2.86 -13.75 9.23
C GLN A 220 -2.67 -13.77 7.71
N LYS A 221 -3.03 -12.69 7.01
CA LYS A 221 -3.01 -12.60 5.54
C LYS A 221 -1.86 -11.76 5.00
N PHE A 222 -1.32 -10.84 5.79
CA PHE A 222 -0.30 -9.88 5.37
C PHE A 222 0.83 -9.74 6.40
N ASN A 223 2.03 -9.49 5.90
CA ASN A 223 3.12 -8.89 6.66
C ASN A 223 2.97 -7.37 6.56
N ILE A 224 2.86 -6.71 7.72
CA ILE A 224 2.36 -5.33 7.82
C ILE A 224 3.51 -4.40 8.20
N TYR A 225 3.74 -3.38 7.38
CA TYR A 225 4.77 -2.38 7.55
C TYR A 225 4.16 -0.98 7.63
N HIS A 226 4.85 -0.12 8.38
CA HIS A 226 4.61 1.31 8.39
C HIS A 226 5.93 2.06 8.19
N LEU A 227 5.91 3.00 7.24
CA LEU A 227 6.99 3.94 7.00
C LEU A 227 6.57 5.31 7.57
N ASP A 228 7.15 5.66 8.71
CA ASP A 228 7.01 6.98 9.33
C ASP A 228 7.89 7.98 8.55
N VAL A 229 7.24 8.85 7.77
CA VAL A 229 7.93 9.78 6.88
C VAL A 229 8.28 11.04 7.65
N ASN A 230 9.55 11.22 7.97
CA ASN A 230 10.07 12.45 8.54
C ASN A 230 10.33 13.49 7.43
N HIS A 231 9.44 14.48 7.32
CA HIS A 231 9.55 15.57 6.33
C HIS A 231 9.49 16.98 6.94
N TYR A 232 9.23 17.11 8.25
CA TYR A 232 9.36 18.34 9.03
C TYR A 232 9.60 18.02 10.51
N TYR A 233 9.91 19.04 11.30
CA TYR A 233 10.11 18.90 12.75
C TYR A 233 8.78 18.60 13.48
N ARG A 234 8.71 17.45 14.16
CA ARG A 234 7.55 17.01 14.94
C ARG A 234 7.88 16.96 16.43
N TRP A 235 6.87 17.23 17.26
CA TRP A 235 7.00 17.23 18.72
C TRP A 235 6.45 15.95 19.38
N ASP A 236 5.86 15.06 18.59
CA ASP A 236 5.16 13.85 19.01
C ASP A 236 5.76 12.56 18.43
N GLU A 237 7.01 12.61 17.93
CA GLU A 237 7.72 11.45 17.34
C GLU A 237 7.73 10.22 18.26
N ASP A 238 7.86 10.43 19.58
CA ASP A 238 7.83 9.37 20.59
C ASP A 238 6.43 8.75 20.73
N GLU A 239 5.36 9.54 20.61
CA GLU A 239 3.99 9.03 20.68
C GLU A 239 3.57 8.32 19.39
N ILE A 240 4.05 8.79 18.23
CA ILE A 240 3.92 8.06 16.96
C ILE A 240 4.53 6.68 17.11
N GLU A 241 5.82 6.57 17.44
CA GLU A 241 6.50 5.29 17.59
C GLU A 241 5.78 4.40 18.61
N LYS A 242 5.46 4.93 19.79
CA LYS A 242 4.75 4.20 20.85
C LYS A 242 3.37 3.69 20.43
N SER A 243 2.67 4.38 19.53
CA SER A 243 1.39 3.92 18.99
C SER A 243 1.55 2.66 18.12
N TYR A 244 2.58 2.62 17.27
CA TYR A 244 2.89 1.50 16.37
C TYR A 244 3.55 0.33 17.10
N LYS A 245 4.47 0.59 18.05
CA LYS A 245 5.22 -0.45 18.79
C LYS A 245 4.36 -1.38 19.65
N LYS A 246 3.06 -1.07 19.80
CA LYS A 246 2.07 -2.00 20.37
C LYS A 246 1.81 -3.22 19.48
N TYR A 247 2.06 -3.10 18.18
CA TYR A 247 1.71 -4.09 17.16
C TYR A 247 2.88 -4.42 16.22
N LEU A 248 3.70 -3.44 15.87
CA LEU A 248 4.82 -3.58 14.93
C LEU A 248 6.15 -3.55 15.67
N ASP A 249 7.08 -4.43 15.30
CA ASP A 249 8.43 -4.44 15.85
C ASP A 249 9.36 -3.40 15.14
N ASP A 250 10.66 -3.47 15.39
CA ASP A 250 11.68 -2.62 14.77
C ASP A 250 11.90 -2.88 13.27
N THR A 251 11.50 -4.05 12.78
CA THR A 251 11.59 -4.40 11.35
C THR A 251 10.40 -3.86 10.58
N HIS A 252 9.22 -3.87 11.21
CA HIS A 252 7.94 -3.53 10.60
C HIS A 252 7.55 -2.05 10.76
N PHE A 253 8.11 -1.33 11.73
CA PHE A 253 8.01 0.12 11.83
C PHE A 253 9.35 0.76 11.49
N ARG A 254 9.42 1.53 10.40
CA ARG A 254 10.65 2.16 9.92
C ARG A 254 10.48 3.67 9.77
N ARG A 255 11.44 4.44 10.26
CA ARG A 255 11.53 5.88 10.00
C ARG A 255 12.24 6.13 8.68
N VAL A 256 11.65 6.94 7.82
CA VAL A 256 12.16 7.23 6.48
C VAL A 256 12.14 8.73 6.20
N ASN A 257 12.90 9.15 5.20
CA ASN A 257 12.83 10.51 4.66
C ASN A 257 12.63 10.44 3.15
N MET A 258 12.46 11.59 2.50
CA MET A 258 12.16 11.69 1.06
C MET A 258 13.19 11.00 0.15
N ASP A 259 14.43 10.84 0.62
CA ASP A 259 15.51 10.18 -0.12
C ASP A 259 15.55 8.67 0.10
N SER A 260 15.13 8.19 1.28
CA SER A 260 15.19 6.76 1.64
C SER A 260 13.92 5.97 1.32
N ILE A 261 12.74 6.62 1.26
CA ILE A 261 11.43 5.96 1.03
C ILE A 261 11.48 4.89 -0.07
N THR A 262 12.01 5.25 -1.25
CA THR A 262 12.05 4.34 -2.40
C THR A 262 12.89 3.10 -2.14
N ASN A 263 14.04 3.25 -1.49
CA ASN A 263 14.91 2.12 -1.21
C ASN A 263 14.30 1.22 -0.12
N GLU A 264 13.64 1.80 0.88
CA GLU A 264 12.96 1.05 1.94
C GLU A 264 11.79 0.22 1.42
N ILE A 265 10.97 0.77 0.51
CA ILE A 265 9.88 0.01 -0.14
C ILE A 265 10.46 -1.19 -0.91
N VAL A 266 11.51 -0.97 -1.70
CA VAL A 266 12.15 -2.06 -2.47
C VAL A 266 12.76 -3.10 -1.53
N ASP A 267 13.45 -2.66 -0.47
CA ASP A 267 14.06 -3.55 0.52
C ASP A 267 13.03 -4.44 1.22
N ILE A 268 11.91 -3.87 1.69
CA ILE A 268 10.82 -4.64 2.30
C ILE A 268 10.32 -5.72 1.35
N ILE A 269 9.99 -5.35 0.10
CA ILE A 269 9.38 -6.31 -0.83
C ILE A 269 10.38 -7.39 -1.25
N VAL A 270 11.64 -7.03 -1.48
CA VAL A 270 12.70 -8.01 -1.81
C VAL A 270 12.93 -8.98 -0.66
N ASN A 271 13.10 -8.48 0.57
CA ASN A 271 13.33 -9.33 1.73
C ASN A 271 12.14 -10.28 1.96
N GLU A 272 10.91 -9.77 1.83
CA GLU A 272 9.73 -10.61 1.92
C GLU A 272 9.66 -11.62 0.78
N ALA A 273 9.97 -11.24 -0.45
CA ALA A 273 10.01 -12.18 -1.57
C ALA A 273 11.05 -13.30 -1.36
N GLU A 274 12.23 -12.98 -0.83
CA GLU A 274 13.34 -13.92 -0.60
C GLU A 274 13.11 -14.82 0.62
N ASN A 275 12.71 -14.28 1.76
CA ASN A 275 12.43 -15.05 2.98
C ASN A 275 11.32 -16.08 2.76
N ASN A 276 10.41 -15.80 1.83
CA ASN A 276 9.35 -16.71 1.43
C ASN A 276 9.81 -17.89 0.53
N VAL A 277 11.00 -17.85 -0.07
CA VAL A 277 11.54 -18.97 -0.86
C VAL A 277 12.08 -20.07 0.06
N ALA A 278 12.65 -19.70 1.21
CA ALA A 278 13.31 -20.64 2.12
C ALA A 278 12.35 -21.68 2.75
N ASP A 279 11.09 -21.31 2.99
CA ASP A 279 10.09 -22.22 3.57
C ASP A 279 9.55 -23.28 2.58
N THR A 280 9.81 -23.13 1.27
CA THR A 280 9.35 -24.09 0.25
C THR A 280 10.32 -25.23 -0.05
N VAL A 281 11.56 -25.20 0.47
CA VAL A 281 12.62 -26.17 0.11
C VAL A 281 12.79 -27.31 1.13
N THR A 282 12.06 -27.32 2.24
CA THR A 282 12.12 -28.45 3.19
C THR A 282 11.13 -29.57 2.84
N THR A 283 11.37 -30.25 1.73
CA THR A 283 10.86 -31.62 1.51
C THR A 283 11.80 -32.58 2.25
N PRO A 284 11.37 -33.34 3.26
CA PRO A 284 12.21 -34.39 3.82
C PRO A 284 12.29 -35.55 2.82
N SER A 285 13.39 -35.62 2.06
CA SER A 285 13.76 -36.82 1.32
C SER A 285 14.30 -37.88 2.29
N ASN A 286 13.41 -38.59 2.99
CA ASN A 286 13.77 -39.86 3.60
C ASN A 286 13.12 -41.01 2.81
N SER A 287 13.80 -41.39 1.74
CA SER A 287 13.72 -42.74 1.21
C SER A 287 14.51 -43.65 2.13
N GLU A 288 13.83 -44.32 3.06
CA GLU A 288 14.35 -45.57 3.62
C GLU A 288 13.38 -46.69 3.27
N GLY A 289 13.89 -47.64 2.50
CA GLY A 289 13.18 -48.84 2.12
C GLY A 289 12.88 -49.70 3.34
N ILE A 290 11.69 -50.28 3.36
CA ILE A 290 11.34 -51.36 4.27
C ILE A 290 11.14 -52.61 3.43
N THR A 291 12.13 -53.49 3.50
CA THR A 291 11.98 -54.92 3.21
C THR A 291 11.54 -55.62 4.49
N TRP A 292 10.36 -56.26 4.45
CA TRP A 292 10.06 -57.56 5.09
C TRP A 292 8.95 -58.24 4.29
#